data_AF-A0A2V6GCR8-F1
#
_entry.id   AF-A0A2V6GCR8-F1
#
_cell.length_a   1.000
_cell.length_b   1.000
_cell.length_c   1.000
_cell.angle_alpha   90.00
_cell.angle_beta   90.00
_cell.angle_gamma   90.00
#
_symmetry.space_group_name_H-M   'P 1'
#
loop_
_entity.id
_entity.type
_entity.pdbx_description
1 polymer ?
#
loop_
_entity_poly.entity_id
_entity_poly.type
_entity_poly.pdbx_seq_one_letter_code
_entity_poly.pdbx_strand_id
1 'polypeptide(L)'
;MPIRHLALNVEPLRPATSTERQTLFRALINSAIGVGAFLLTCIGLHAVLPFPQIDGVSQKLRFFAAHKDEFDTLFIGSSRIYFQISPAIFDGVIRESGSPMRSFNFGIGGMHLPESAYVLEQVLNTKPRNLRWVFIELGELQTKWPHEAAGSRRALYWHDWRRTSLILRKVLGSGTHMVWLPNLKKVRDIILPRKSGLETRDLFIFHMAELEKNFANVATGSDILDYFSRRDINKDSAKYLGAAGDGYVPMTNKGMSASQTATYEHALALVMAQNGWRSISPYTMEACRQCAQKIRGIGAVPIFLITPSTTRFNVTYLDNARPPGVVMAFNDPRVYPNLYRSSVRLDEDHLTKEGAEEFTRIMAANFMHLVQAGEIK
;
A
#
# COMPACT_ATOMS: atom_id res chain seq x y z
N MET A 1 -5.56 69.69 6.83
CA MET A 1 -6.25 69.09 7.99
C MET A 1 -5.57 67.77 8.33
N PRO A 2 -4.89 67.62 9.48
CA PRO A 2 -4.27 66.36 9.84
C PRO A 2 -5.26 65.47 10.60
N ILE A 3 -5.27 64.20 10.23
CA ILE A 3 -6.08 63.12 10.83
C ILE A 3 -5.58 62.89 12.26
N ARG A 4 -6.44 63.13 13.25
CA ARG A 4 -6.17 62.77 14.65
C ARG A 4 -5.97 61.26 14.76
N HIS A 5 -4.87 60.87 15.40
CA HIS A 5 -4.63 59.51 15.87
C HIS A 5 -5.80 59.05 16.73
N LEU A 6 -6.59 58.10 16.22
CA LEU A 6 -7.44 57.24 17.06
C LEU A 6 -6.51 56.30 17.83
N ALA A 7 -6.10 56.71 19.02
CA ALA A 7 -5.53 55.79 19.99
C ALA A 7 -6.65 54.84 20.43
N LEU A 8 -6.63 53.60 19.93
CA LEU A 8 -7.44 52.52 20.48
C LEU A 8 -6.96 52.27 21.91
N ASN A 9 -7.67 52.82 22.88
CA ASN A 9 -7.52 52.46 24.29
C ASN A 9 -7.95 51.00 24.44
N VAL A 10 -7.00 50.07 24.34
CA VAL A 10 -7.22 48.68 24.72
C VAL A 10 -7.06 48.62 26.24
N GLU A 11 -8.20 48.57 26.93
CA GLU A 11 -8.24 48.43 28.38
C GLU A 11 -7.51 47.12 28.79
N PRO A 12 -6.61 47.15 29.79
CA PRO A 12 -5.87 45.97 30.18
C PRO A 12 -6.82 44.89 30.71
N LEU A 13 -6.64 43.65 30.23
CA LEU A 13 -7.41 42.48 30.66
C LEU A 13 -7.36 42.36 32.20
N ARG A 14 -8.53 42.42 32.84
CA ARG A 14 -8.65 42.23 34.30
C ARG A 14 -8.08 40.87 34.72
N PRO A 15 -7.42 40.77 35.89
CA PRO A 15 -6.95 39.49 36.41
C PRO A 15 -8.14 38.57 36.74
N ALA A 16 -8.01 37.29 36.40
CA ALA A 16 -9.04 36.29 36.67
C ALA A 16 -9.25 36.08 38.18
N THR A 17 -10.51 36.08 38.60
CA THR A 17 -10.95 35.77 39.96
C THR A 17 -10.57 34.33 40.35
N SER A 18 -10.56 34.04 41.66
CA SER A 18 -10.33 32.68 42.16
C SER A 18 -11.37 31.68 41.63
N THR A 19 -12.63 32.10 41.55
CA THR A 19 -13.73 31.31 40.99
C THR A 19 -13.55 31.05 39.50
N GLU A 20 -13.17 32.05 38.69
CA GLU A 20 -12.87 31.87 37.27
C GLU A 20 -11.71 30.87 37.07
N ARG A 21 -10.65 30.94 37.90
CA ARG A 21 -9.55 29.98 37.88
C ARG A 21 -9.96 28.56 38.25
N GLN A 22 -10.80 28.39 39.28
CA GLN A 22 -11.32 27.08 39.67
C GLN A 22 -12.23 26.48 38.59
N THR A 23 -13.09 27.29 37.97
CA THR A 23 -13.95 26.86 36.86
C THR A 23 -13.11 26.45 35.65
N LEU A 24 -12.10 27.24 35.28
CA LEU A 24 -11.17 26.89 34.20
C LEU A 24 -10.44 25.58 34.51
N PHE A 25 -9.93 25.42 35.73
CA PHE A 25 -9.24 24.20 36.15
C PHE A 25 -10.16 22.96 36.07
N ARG A 26 -11.40 23.07 36.55
CA ARG A 26 -12.40 21.99 36.41
C ARG A 26 -12.74 21.70 34.96
N ALA A 27 -12.88 22.72 34.12
CA ALA A 27 -13.13 22.56 32.69
C ALA A 27 -11.98 21.81 32.00
N LEU A 28 -10.73 22.15 32.32
CA LEU A 28 -9.54 21.46 31.82
C LEU A 28 -9.51 20.00 32.27
N ILE A 29 -9.79 19.72 33.55
CA ILE A 29 -9.85 18.34 34.07
C ILE A 29 -10.95 17.55 33.37
N ASN A 30 -12.17 18.08 33.28
CA ASN A 30 -13.29 17.40 32.64
C ASN A 30 -13.01 17.14 31.16
N SER A 31 -12.34 18.08 30.48
CA SER A 31 -11.92 17.91 29.09
C SER A 31 -10.87 16.81 28.96
N ALA A 32 -9.88 16.76 29.86
CA ALA A 32 -8.87 15.72 29.88
C ALA A 32 -9.48 14.33 30.15
N ILE A 33 -10.44 14.23 31.08
CA ILE A 33 -11.19 13.01 31.34
C ILE A 33 -11.99 12.59 30.10
N GLY A 34 -12.71 13.52 29.48
CA GLY A 34 -13.49 13.25 28.27
C GLY A 34 -12.63 12.75 27.11
N VAL A 35 -11.50 13.41 26.85
CA VAL A 35 -10.52 12.98 25.83
C VAL A 35 -9.93 11.62 26.18
N GLY A 36 -9.53 11.41 27.44
CA GLY A 36 -9.00 10.12 27.90
C GLY A 36 -10.00 8.97 27.70
N ALA A 37 -11.26 9.17 28.09
CA ALA A 37 -12.33 8.19 27.91
C ALA A 37 -12.59 7.90 26.42
N PHE A 38 -12.61 8.92 25.57
CA PHE A 38 -12.74 8.76 24.11
C PHE A 38 -11.60 7.92 23.53
N LEU A 39 -10.34 8.28 23.83
CA LEU A 39 -9.16 7.55 23.33
C LEU A 39 -9.17 6.09 23.78
N LEU A 40 -9.45 5.83 25.06
CA LEU A 40 -9.54 4.48 25.59
C LEU A 40 -10.67 3.66 24.93
N THR A 41 -11.82 4.29 24.66
CA THR A 41 -12.93 3.65 23.94
C THR A 41 -12.52 3.29 22.52
N CYS A 42 -11.89 4.22 21.79
CA CYS A 42 -11.40 3.97 20.44
C CYS A 42 -10.37 2.82 20.39
N ILE A 43 -9.41 2.80 21.31
CA ILE A 43 -8.42 1.73 21.43
C ILE A 43 -9.09 0.39 21.76
N GLY A 44 -10.02 0.40 22.72
CA GLY A 44 -10.77 -0.79 23.14
C GLY A 44 -11.56 -1.38 21.98
N LEU A 45 -12.29 -0.54 21.24
CA LEU A 45 -13.03 -0.96 20.03
C LEU A 45 -12.08 -1.53 18.97
N HIS A 46 -10.96 -0.88 18.70
CA HIS A 46 -10.01 -1.35 17.69
C HIS A 46 -9.40 -2.71 18.03
N ALA A 47 -9.29 -3.04 19.32
CA ALA A 47 -8.76 -4.32 19.80
C ALA A 47 -9.78 -5.48 19.72
N VAL A 48 -11.08 -5.18 19.74
CA VAL A 48 -12.14 -6.22 19.79
C VAL A 48 -12.94 -6.35 18.50
N LEU A 49 -13.03 -5.29 17.70
CA LEU A 49 -13.77 -5.31 16.45
C LEU A 49 -13.08 -6.20 15.41
N PRO A 50 -13.85 -6.95 14.60
CA PRO A 50 -13.27 -7.73 13.53
C PRO A 50 -12.66 -6.81 12.46
N PHE A 51 -11.76 -7.39 11.67
CA PHE A 51 -11.27 -6.74 10.46
C PHE A 51 -12.45 -6.28 9.59
N PRO A 52 -12.48 -5.01 9.12
CA PRO A 52 -13.61 -4.48 8.38
C PRO A 52 -13.85 -5.25 7.08
N GLN A 53 -15.10 -5.30 6.61
CA GLN A 53 -15.40 -5.93 5.33
C GLN A 53 -14.97 -5.02 4.17
N ILE A 54 -13.92 -5.45 3.47
CA ILE A 54 -13.29 -4.81 2.32
C ILE A 54 -13.28 -5.81 1.17
N ASP A 55 -13.91 -5.45 0.06
CA ASP A 55 -14.01 -6.33 -1.11
C ASP A 55 -12.64 -6.75 -1.63
N GLY A 56 -12.51 -8.05 -1.94
CA GLY A 56 -11.25 -8.70 -2.29
C GLY A 56 -10.31 -8.95 -1.11
N VAL A 57 -10.06 -7.94 -0.27
CA VAL A 57 -9.09 -8.02 0.84
C VAL A 57 -9.58 -8.98 1.94
N SER A 58 -10.77 -8.74 2.50
CA SER A 58 -11.26 -9.54 3.64
C SER A 58 -11.52 -10.99 3.26
N GLN A 59 -11.90 -11.24 2.01
CA GLN A 59 -12.13 -12.60 1.49
C GLN A 59 -10.83 -13.39 1.41
N LYS A 60 -9.78 -12.81 0.82
CA LYS A 60 -8.46 -13.42 0.77
C LYS A 60 -7.85 -13.58 2.17
N LEU A 61 -8.05 -12.61 3.07
CA LEU A 61 -7.57 -12.71 4.45
C LEU A 61 -8.25 -13.85 5.20
N ARG A 62 -9.58 -14.00 5.09
CA ARG A 62 -10.31 -15.11 5.73
C ARG A 62 -9.86 -16.46 5.18
N PHE A 63 -9.78 -16.59 3.86
CA PHE A 63 -9.32 -17.82 3.22
C PHE A 63 -7.89 -18.15 3.63
N PHE A 64 -6.96 -17.20 3.49
CA PHE A 64 -5.59 -17.41 3.90
C PHE A 64 -5.49 -17.76 5.38
N ALA A 65 -6.21 -17.08 6.28
CA ALA A 65 -6.17 -17.41 7.71
C ALA A 65 -6.59 -18.86 8.01
N ALA A 66 -7.59 -19.40 7.27
CA ALA A 66 -8.01 -20.79 7.38
C ALA A 66 -6.98 -21.78 6.81
N HIS A 67 -6.19 -21.37 5.82
CA HIS A 67 -5.23 -22.19 5.08
C HIS A 67 -3.76 -21.75 5.28
N LYS A 68 -3.47 -20.96 6.31
CA LYS A 68 -2.21 -20.18 6.45
C LYS A 68 -0.95 -21.04 6.50
N ASP A 69 -1.09 -22.28 6.96
CA ASP A 69 0.00 -23.24 7.10
C ASP A 69 0.13 -24.13 5.85
N GLU A 70 -0.73 -23.97 4.84
CA GLU A 70 -0.65 -24.71 3.58
C GLU A 70 0.26 -24.04 2.55
N PHE A 71 0.55 -22.75 2.72
CA PHE A 71 1.32 -21.95 1.78
C PHE A 71 2.71 -21.65 2.32
N ASP A 72 3.72 -21.85 1.48
CA ASP A 72 5.11 -21.47 1.75
C ASP A 72 5.56 -20.24 0.96
N THR A 73 4.77 -19.82 -0.03
CA THR A 73 5.04 -18.64 -0.86
C THR A 73 3.83 -17.72 -0.96
N LEU A 74 4.07 -16.41 -0.89
CA LEU A 74 3.04 -15.39 -1.06
C LEU A 74 3.43 -14.34 -2.09
N PHE A 75 2.46 -13.91 -2.91
CA PHE A 75 2.57 -12.74 -3.77
C PHE A 75 1.65 -11.62 -3.29
N ILE A 76 2.18 -10.44 -2.96
CA ILE A 76 1.40 -9.31 -2.43
C ILE A 76 1.59 -8.09 -3.33
N GLY A 77 0.48 -7.51 -3.79
CA GLY A 77 0.53 -6.25 -4.56
C GLY A 77 -0.79 -5.85 -5.20
N SER A 78 -0.68 -4.99 -6.20
CA SER A 78 -1.75 -4.40 -6.99
C SER A 78 -2.42 -5.38 -7.96
N SER A 79 -3.20 -4.84 -8.90
CA SER A 79 -3.72 -5.54 -10.08
C SER A 79 -2.62 -6.25 -10.88
N ARG A 80 -1.39 -5.73 -10.88
CA ARG A 80 -0.27 -6.33 -11.60
C ARG A 80 0.20 -7.65 -10.99
N ILE A 81 0.02 -7.84 -9.69
CA ILE A 81 0.18 -9.15 -9.06
C ILE A 81 -1.08 -9.97 -9.26
N TYR A 82 -2.25 -9.38 -8.97
CA TYR A 82 -3.52 -10.09 -8.95
C TYR A 82 -3.84 -10.81 -10.27
N PHE A 83 -3.70 -10.10 -11.38
CA PHE A 83 -4.13 -10.59 -12.69
C PHE A 83 -3.00 -11.23 -13.50
N GLN A 84 -1.73 -11.09 -13.08
CA GLN A 84 -0.59 -11.48 -13.92
C GLN A 84 0.27 -12.61 -13.38
N ILE A 85 0.10 -13.01 -12.11
CA ILE A 85 0.91 -14.07 -11.50
C ILE A 85 0.01 -15.24 -11.10
N SER A 86 0.17 -16.36 -11.77
CA SER A 86 -0.57 -17.59 -11.49
C SER A 86 0.20 -18.50 -10.52
N PRO A 87 -0.25 -18.69 -9.27
CA PRO A 87 0.36 -19.64 -8.33
C PRO A 87 0.44 -21.05 -8.92
N ALA A 88 -0.63 -21.55 -9.55
CA ALA A 88 -0.65 -22.87 -10.16
C ALA A 88 0.46 -23.08 -11.21
N ILE A 89 0.75 -22.07 -12.04
CA ILE A 89 1.83 -22.15 -13.03
C ILE A 89 3.20 -22.02 -12.36
N PHE A 90 3.35 -21.08 -11.43
CA PHE A 90 4.59 -20.86 -10.69
C PHE A 90 5.02 -22.12 -9.94
N ASP A 91 4.10 -22.71 -9.16
CA ASP A 91 4.31 -23.95 -8.42
C ASP A 91 4.57 -25.13 -9.37
N GLY A 92 3.90 -25.16 -10.54
CA GLY A 92 4.13 -26.16 -11.58
C GLY A 92 5.56 -26.17 -12.09
N VAL A 93 6.09 -24.99 -12.46
CA VAL A 93 7.48 -24.85 -12.93
C VAL A 93 8.49 -25.23 -11.85
N ILE A 94 8.23 -24.87 -10.59
CA ILE A 94 9.14 -25.19 -9.49
C ILE A 94 9.09 -26.69 -9.16
N ARG A 95 7.92 -27.32 -9.24
CA ARG A 95 7.79 -28.78 -9.05
C ARG A 95 8.58 -29.58 -10.08
N GLU A 96 8.65 -29.12 -11.33
CA GLU A 96 9.48 -29.75 -12.37
C GLU A 96 10.98 -29.76 -12.01
N SER A 97 11.42 -28.82 -11.17
CA SER A 97 12.79 -28.75 -10.63
C SER A 97 13.01 -29.56 -9.33
N GLY A 98 12.02 -30.33 -8.89
CA GLY A 98 12.13 -31.27 -7.76
C GLY A 98 11.84 -30.70 -6.38
N SER A 99 11.41 -29.44 -6.27
CA SER A 99 11.01 -28.82 -5.00
C SER A 99 9.50 -28.55 -5.01
N PRO A 100 8.67 -29.22 -4.19
CA PRO A 100 7.27 -28.86 -4.10
C PRO A 100 7.11 -27.50 -3.41
N MET A 101 6.28 -26.63 -3.99
CA MET A 101 5.94 -25.31 -3.47
C MET A 101 4.42 -25.14 -3.49
N ARG A 102 3.88 -24.34 -2.56
CA ARG A 102 2.48 -23.94 -2.55
C ARG A 102 2.37 -22.43 -2.38
N SER A 103 2.02 -21.77 -3.46
CA SER A 103 1.93 -20.32 -3.51
C SER A 103 0.49 -19.81 -3.36
N PHE A 104 0.34 -18.60 -2.84
CA PHE A 104 -0.94 -17.89 -2.83
C PHE A 104 -0.78 -16.45 -3.34
N ASN A 105 -1.69 -16.04 -4.22
CA ASN A 105 -1.75 -14.69 -4.78
C ASN A 105 -2.64 -13.79 -3.92
N PHE A 106 -2.01 -12.91 -3.16
CA PHE A 106 -2.63 -11.84 -2.38
C PHE A 106 -2.65 -10.49 -3.12
N GLY A 107 -2.62 -10.51 -4.44
CA GLY A 107 -2.80 -9.32 -5.26
C GLY A 107 -4.25 -8.81 -5.16
N ILE A 108 -4.43 -7.50 -5.05
CA ILE A 108 -5.73 -6.81 -5.07
C ILE A 108 -5.65 -5.63 -6.03
N GLY A 109 -6.63 -5.50 -6.93
CA GLY A 109 -6.66 -4.42 -7.92
C GLY A 109 -6.60 -3.03 -7.27
N GLY A 110 -5.73 -2.14 -7.77
CA GLY A 110 -5.56 -0.78 -7.23
C GLY A 110 -4.82 -0.69 -5.88
N MET A 111 -4.24 -1.79 -5.38
CA MET A 111 -3.46 -1.73 -4.15
C MET A 111 -2.13 -0.99 -4.38
N HIS A 112 -1.74 -0.14 -3.43
CA HIS A 112 -0.45 0.57 -3.45
C HIS A 112 0.36 0.23 -2.21
N LEU A 113 1.65 0.55 -2.22
CA LEU A 113 2.61 0.12 -1.19
C LEU A 113 2.15 0.32 0.27
N PRO A 114 1.48 1.42 0.67
CA PRO A 114 0.95 1.54 2.04
C PRO A 114 -0.11 0.47 2.39
N GLU A 115 -1.05 0.23 1.48
CA GLU A 115 -2.09 -0.80 1.63
C GLU A 115 -1.46 -2.21 1.54
N SER A 116 -0.55 -2.46 0.59
CA SER A 116 0.19 -3.74 0.49
C SER A 116 0.95 -4.06 1.77
N ALA A 117 1.62 -3.06 2.36
CA ALA A 117 2.31 -3.22 3.64
C ALA A 117 1.33 -3.52 4.77
N TYR A 118 0.13 -2.93 4.75
CA TYR A 118 -0.92 -3.19 5.75
C TYR A 118 -1.41 -4.64 5.67
N VAL A 119 -1.78 -5.07 4.47
CA VAL A 119 -2.20 -6.45 4.19
C VAL A 119 -1.11 -7.46 4.58
N LEU A 120 0.15 -7.17 4.26
CA LEU A 120 1.28 -7.99 4.71
C LEU A 120 1.28 -8.18 6.23
N GLU A 121 1.10 -7.11 7.01
CA GLU A 121 1.07 -7.25 8.47
C GLU A 121 -0.12 -8.08 8.96
N GLN A 122 -1.30 -7.93 8.36
CA GLN A 122 -2.45 -8.76 8.70
C GLN A 122 -2.18 -10.24 8.44
N VAL A 123 -1.58 -10.56 7.29
CA VAL A 123 -1.15 -11.92 6.93
C VAL A 123 -0.14 -12.47 7.94
N LEU A 124 0.93 -11.71 8.23
CA LEU A 124 1.97 -12.14 9.16
C LEU A 124 1.46 -12.30 10.60
N ASN A 125 0.48 -11.50 11.02
CA ASN A 125 -0.15 -11.61 12.34
C ASN A 125 -0.92 -12.92 12.54
N THR A 126 -1.30 -13.61 11.46
CA THR A 126 -1.87 -14.97 11.54
C THR A 126 -0.83 -16.04 11.94
N LYS A 127 0.46 -15.69 11.94
CA LYS A 127 1.60 -16.57 12.25
C LYS A 127 1.59 -17.85 11.39
N PRO A 128 1.75 -17.72 10.05
CA PRO A 128 1.88 -18.87 9.17
C PRO A 128 3.19 -19.60 9.48
N ARG A 129 3.11 -20.92 9.73
CA ARG A 129 4.26 -21.73 10.18
C ARG A 129 5.19 -22.12 9.04
N ASN A 130 4.65 -22.26 7.84
CA ASN A 130 5.36 -22.80 6.68
C ASN A 130 5.78 -21.71 5.69
N LEU A 131 5.47 -20.44 5.95
CA LEU A 131 5.78 -19.34 5.05
C LEU A 131 7.30 -19.10 4.97
N ARG A 132 7.85 -19.25 3.76
CA ARG A 132 9.28 -19.15 3.46
C ARG A 132 9.62 -17.96 2.58
N TRP A 133 8.81 -17.67 1.56
CA TRP A 133 9.08 -16.59 0.62
C TRP A 133 7.90 -15.65 0.49
N VAL A 134 8.18 -14.34 0.49
CA VAL A 134 7.15 -13.31 0.31
C VAL A 134 7.60 -12.35 -0.77
N PHE A 135 6.93 -12.43 -1.92
CA PHE A 135 7.06 -11.51 -3.03
C PHE A 135 6.19 -10.28 -2.77
N ILE A 136 6.80 -9.11 -2.74
CA ILE A 136 6.12 -7.83 -2.59
C ILE A 136 6.33 -7.03 -3.87
N GLU A 137 5.23 -6.56 -4.45
CA GLU A 137 5.31 -5.64 -5.57
C GLU A 137 6.06 -4.36 -5.17
N LEU A 138 7.14 -4.09 -5.89
CA LEU A 138 7.90 -2.87 -5.76
C LEU A 138 7.34 -1.82 -6.73
N GLY A 139 6.77 -0.77 -6.16
CA GLY A 139 6.30 0.41 -6.87
C GLY A 139 6.54 1.66 -6.04
N GLU A 140 6.49 2.82 -6.68
CA GLU A 140 6.67 4.09 -5.99
C GLU A 140 5.58 4.30 -4.93
N LEU A 141 5.96 4.78 -3.74
CA LEU A 141 5.02 5.09 -2.66
C LEU A 141 4.10 6.21 -3.11
N GLN A 142 2.87 5.88 -3.48
CA GLN A 142 1.92 6.86 -3.97
C GLN A 142 1.36 7.70 -2.81
N THR A 143 1.36 9.01 -2.98
CA THR A 143 0.67 9.95 -2.05
C THR A 143 -0.69 10.34 -2.57
N LYS A 144 -0.95 10.16 -3.87
CA LYS A 144 -2.24 10.45 -4.46
C LYS A 144 -3.11 9.22 -4.34
N TRP A 145 -4.39 9.44 -4.07
CA TRP A 145 -5.41 8.42 -4.09
C TRP A 145 -6.52 8.89 -5.03
N PRO A 146 -7.16 7.99 -5.81
CA PRO A 146 -8.29 8.38 -6.65
C PRO A 146 -9.35 9.08 -5.80
N HIS A 147 -9.78 10.28 -6.22
CA HIS A 147 -10.77 11.07 -5.48
C HIS A 147 -12.10 10.30 -5.31
N GLU A 148 -12.42 9.43 -6.25
CA GLU A 148 -13.60 8.55 -6.23
C GLU A 148 -13.57 7.51 -5.10
N ALA A 149 -12.39 7.22 -4.55
CA ALA A 149 -12.23 6.30 -3.43
C ALA A 149 -12.13 7.02 -2.06
N ALA A 150 -12.16 8.36 -2.04
CA ALA A 150 -12.14 9.12 -0.80
C ALA A 150 -13.40 8.85 0.05
N GLY A 151 -13.22 8.56 1.34
CA GLY A 151 -14.31 8.18 2.24
C GLY A 151 -14.83 6.75 2.06
N SER A 152 -14.24 5.96 1.15
CA SER A 152 -14.52 4.51 1.09
C SER A 152 -13.86 3.79 2.26
N ARG A 153 -14.44 2.66 2.69
CA ARG A 153 -13.81 1.78 3.70
C ARG A 153 -12.41 1.33 3.28
N ARG A 154 -12.19 1.17 1.98
CA ARG A 154 -10.90 0.77 1.42
C ARG A 154 -9.84 1.86 1.56
N ALA A 155 -10.21 3.14 1.50
CA ALA A 155 -9.29 4.20 1.85
C ALA A 155 -9.00 4.16 3.36
N LEU A 156 -10.03 4.00 4.20
CA LEU A 156 -9.89 4.15 5.65
C LEU A 156 -9.04 3.06 6.34
N TYR A 157 -9.23 1.78 6.01
CA TYR A 157 -8.79 0.67 6.87
C TYR A 157 -7.27 0.53 7.05
N TRP A 158 -6.46 1.04 6.11
CA TRP A 158 -5.00 0.95 6.17
C TRP A 158 -4.31 2.24 6.65
N HIS A 159 -5.06 3.33 6.86
CA HIS A 159 -4.50 4.57 7.41
C HIS A 159 -4.29 4.44 8.91
N ASP A 160 -3.18 3.81 9.27
CA ASP A 160 -2.63 3.86 10.62
C ASP A 160 -1.51 4.88 10.74
N TRP A 161 -1.06 5.13 11.97
CA TRP A 161 0.01 6.10 12.22
C TRP A 161 1.30 5.76 11.47
N ARG A 162 1.67 4.49 11.38
CA ARG A 162 2.94 4.07 10.77
C ARG A 162 2.99 4.41 9.29
N ARG A 163 1.94 4.07 8.55
CA ARG A 163 1.84 4.32 7.10
C ARG A 163 1.54 5.77 6.80
N THR A 164 0.59 6.35 7.53
CA THR A 164 0.19 7.74 7.36
C THR A 164 1.36 8.68 7.66
N SER A 165 2.13 8.46 8.72
CA SER A 165 3.29 9.31 9.02
C SER A 165 4.35 9.29 7.91
N LEU A 166 4.59 8.13 7.28
CA LEU A 166 5.53 8.04 6.15
C LEU A 166 5.02 8.78 4.92
N ILE A 167 3.72 8.69 4.62
CA ILE A 167 3.07 9.45 3.55
C ILE A 167 3.15 10.95 3.82
N LEU A 168 2.81 11.39 5.04
CA LEU A 168 2.86 12.80 5.42
C LEU A 168 4.28 13.34 5.33
N ARG A 169 5.30 12.56 5.73
CA ARG A 169 6.71 12.96 5.53
C ARG A 169 7.04 13.14 4.05
N LYS A 170 6.54 12.28 3.15
CA LYS A 170 6.72 12.45 1.70
C LYS A 170 6.00 13.70 1.20
N VAL A 171 4.74 13.91 1.58
CA VAL A 171 3.95 15.10 1.26
C VAL A 171 4.67 16.37 1.70
N LEU A 172 5.21 16.38 2.93
CA LEU A 172 5.94 17.49 3.55
C LEU A 172 7.42 17.59 3.14
N GLY A 173 7.96 16.63 2.38
CA GLY A 173 9.38 16.62 1.99
C GLY A 173 10.35 16.60 3.17
N SER A 174 10.02 15.81 4.21
CA SER A 174 10.64 15.84 5.54
C SER A 174 11.81 14.88 5.75
N GLY A 175 12.17 14.08 4.75
CA GLY A 175 13.13 12.98 4.88
C GLY A 175 12.55 11.76 5.59
N THR A 176 13.36 10.71 5.75
CA THR A 176 12.93 9.43 6.34
C THR A 176 13.39 9.20 7.80
N HIS A 177 14.28 10.04 8.34
CA HIS A 177 14.82 9.91 9.71
C HIS A 177 13.76 10.16 10.81
N MET A 178 14.01 9.59 12.01
CA MET A 178 13.07 9.64 13.15
C MET A 178 12.96 11.04 13.80
N VAL A 179 14.05 11.81 13.82
CA VAL A 179 14.07 13.23 14.21
C VAL A 179 14.07 14.05 12.93
N TRP A 180 13.00 14.80 12.66
CA TRP A 180 12.83 15.50 11.39
C TRP A 180 12.37 16.94 11.58
N LEU A 181 12.86 17.85 10.73
CA LEU A 181 12.35 19.21 10.54
C LEU A 181 11.61 19.29 9.20
N PRO A 182 10.32 19.66 9.18
CA PRO A 182 9.55 19.67 7.93
C PRO A 182 10.06 20.76 6.98
N ASN A 183 9.86 20.58 5.68
CA ASN A 183 10.19 21.62 4.71
C ASN A 183 9.30 22.85 4.97
N LEU A 184 9.90 23.93 5.47
CA LEU A 184 9.18 25.15 5.88
C LEU A 184 8.33 25.75 4.75
N LYS A 185 8.74 25.61 3.48
CA LYS A 185 7.94 26.06 2.34
C LYS A 185 6.64 25.26 2.22
N LYS A 186 6.72 23.94 2.34
CA LYS A 186 5.53 23.05 2.29
C LYS A 186 4.62 23.24 3.49
N VAL A 187 5.19 23.46 4.69
CA VAL A 187 4.40 23.82 5.89
C VAL A 187 3.67 25.14 5.68
N ARG A 188 4.36 26.16 5.14
CA ARG A 188 3.73 27.43 4.79
C ARG A 188 2.62 27.24 3.75
N ASP A 189 2.82 26.39 2.75
CA ASP A 189 1.82 26.11 1.71
C ASP A 189 0.55 25.42 2.26
N ILE A 190 0.64 24.74 3.41
CA ILE A 190 -0.52 24.21 4.14
C ILE A 190 -1.28 25.33 4.87
N ILE A 191 -0.57 26.24 5.55
CA ILE A 191 -1.16 27.31 6.37
C ILE A 191 -1.72 28.44 5.50
N LEU A 192 -0.97 28.83 4.46
CA LEU A 192 -1.27 29.94 3.54
C LEU A 192 -1.19 29.44 2.09
N PRO A 193 -2.18 28.65 1.65
CA PRO A 193 -2.12 28.01 0.34
C PRO A 193 -2.20 29.04 -0.79
N ARG A 194 -1.20 28.99 -1.68
CA ARG A 194 -1.28 29.56 -3.03
C ARG A 194 -1.79 28.49 -3.99
N LYS A 195 -2.14 28.83 -5.24
CA LYS A 195 -2.59 27.85 -6.26
C LYS A 195 -1.70 26.59 -6.33
N SER A 196 -0.38 26.72 -6.20
CA SER A 196 0.58 25.59 -6.21
C SER A 196 0.62 24.77 -4.90
N GLY A 197 0.14 25.32 -3.78
CA GLY A 197 0.14 24.69 -2.45
C GLY A 197 -1.14 23.92 -2.12
N LEU A 198 -2.21 24.14 -2.89
CA LEU A 198 -3.51 23.48 -2.68
C LEU A 198 -3.38 21.96 -2.68
N GLU A 199 -2.66 21.38 -3.64
CA GLU A 199 -2.46 19.92 -3.70
C GLU A 199 -1.76 19.36 -2.45
N THR A 200 -0.74 20.05 -1.91
CA THR A 200 -0.05 19.59 -0.69
C THR A 200 -0.97 19.66 0.52
N ARG A 201 -1.78 20.73 0.63
CA ARG A 201 -2.78 20.89 1.68
C ARG A 201 -3.85 19.81 1.59
N ASP A 202 -4.39 19.55 0.40
CA ASP A 202 -5.48 18.59 0.18
C ASP A 202 -5.02 17.17 0.52
N LEU A 203 -3.82 16.77 0.08
CA LEU A 203 -3.23 15.49 0.45
C LEU A 203 -2.97 15.37 1.96
N PHE A 204 -2.46 16.42 2.59
CA PHE A 204 -2.23 16.43 4.04
C PHE A 204 -3.54 16.24 4.80
N ILE A 205 -4.57 17.04 4.48
CA ILE A 205 -5.89 16.98 5.11
C ILE A 205 -6.52 15.60 4.87
N PHE A 206 -6.46 15.08 3.65
CA PHE A 206 -7.01 13.77 3.30
C PHE A 206 -6.39 12.67 4.19
N HIS A 207 -5.07 12.56 4.22
CA HIS A 207 -4.41 11.49 4.97
C HIS A 207 -4.58 11.62 6.49
N MET A 208 -4.60 12.84 7.02
CA MET A 208 -4.92 13.07 8.44
C MET A 208 -6.36 12.70 8.77
N ALA A 209 -7.33 13.11 7.93
CA ALA A 209 -8.74 12.82 8.14
C ALA A 209 -9.03 11.32 8.08
N GLU A 210 -8.44 10.58 7.15
CA GLU A 210 -8.62 9.12 7.08
C GLU A 210 -7.96 8.40 8.28
N LEU A 211 -6.80 8.87 8.75
CA LEU A 211 -6.19 8.37 9.99
C LEU A 211 -7.09 8.60 11.22
N GLU A 212 -7.61 9.82 11.37
CA GLU A 212 -8.50 10.18 12.48
C GLU A 212 -9.78 9.35 12.45
N LYS A 213 -10.40 9.20 11.27
CA LYS A 213 -11.60 8.37 11.11
C LYS A 213 -11.31 6.89 11.41
N ASN A 214 -10.19 6.36 10.94
CA ASN A 214 -9.80 4.97 11.22
C ASN A 214 -9.58 4.76 12.72
N PHE A 215 -8.83 5.66 13.37
CA PHE A 215 -8.60 5.62 14.82
C PHE A 215 -9.91 5.74 15.61
N ALA A 216 -10.83 6.60 15.18
CA ALA A 216 -12.15 6.78 15.78
C ALA A 216 -13.14 5.65 15.44
N ASN A 217 -12.73 4.60 14.71
CA ASN A 217 -13.56 3.48 14.27
C ASN A 217 -14.78 3.91 13.43
N VAL A 218 -14.66 5.01 12.67
CA VAL A 218 -15.72 5.47 11.76
C VAL A 218 -16.00 4.42 10.69
N ALA A 219 -17.26 4.30 10.28
CA ALA A 219 -17.75 3.36 9.26
C ALA A 219 -17.74 1.87 9.65
N THR A 220 -17.48 1.51 10.91
CA THR A 220 -17.51 0.12 11.43
C THR A 220 -18.89 -0.34 11.93
N GLY A 221 -19.90 0.55 11.94
CA GLY A 221 -21.21 0.27 12.56
C GLY A 221 -21.96 -0.93 11.98
N SER A 222 -21.89 -1.18 10.68
CA SER A 222 -22.48 -2.39 10.10
C SER A 222 -21.68 -3.65 10.42
N ASP A 223 -20.36 -3.55 10.58
CA ASP A 223 -19.50 -4.69 10.90
C ASP A 223 -19.78 -5.18 12.33
N ILE A 224 -20.09 -4.25 13.25
CA ILE A 224 -20.62 -4.57 14.59
C ILE A 224 -21.91 -5.38 14.47
N LEU A 225 -22.88 -4.88 13.69
CA LEU A 225 -24.17 -5.55 13.52
C LEU A 225 -24.01 -6.94 12.89
N ASP A 226 -23.19 -7.07 11.85
CA ASP A 226 -22.94 -8.33 11.16
C ASP A 226 -22.22 -9.34 12.05
N TYR A 227 -21.22 -8.88 12.83
CA TYR A 227 -20.50 -9.70 13.81
C TYR A 227 -21.44 -10.28 14.87
N PHE A 228 -22.29 -9.43 15.49
CA PHE A 228 -23.23 -9.89 16.50
C PHE A 228 -24.40 -10.70 15.93
N SER A 229 -24.80 -10.44 14.68
CA SER A 229 -25.87 -11.17 14.01
C SER A 229 -25.46 -12.55 13.49
N ARG A 230 -24.15 -12.90 13.54
CA ARG A 230 -23.59 -14.12 12.92
C ARG A 230 -24.04 -14.31 11.47
N ARG A 231 -24.29 -13.23 10.74
CA ARG A 231 -24.64 -13.34 9.32
C ARG A 231 -23.48 -13.99 8.60
N ASP A 232 -23.77 -15.01 7.81
CA ASP A 232 -22.75 -15.79 7.13
C ASP A 232 -22.14 -14.97 5.98
N ILE A 233 -21.10 -14.20 6.31
CA ILE A 233 -20.32 -13.35 5.40
C ILE A 233 -19.50 -14.19 4.40
N ASN A 234 -19.65 -15.53 4.42
CA ASN A 234 -18.94 -16.47 3.56
C ASN A 234 -19.51 -16.61 2.15
N LYS A 235 -20.76 -16.22 1.90
CA LYS A 235 -21.40 -16.45 0.58
C LYS A 235 -20.69 -15.77 -0.59
N ASP A 236 -19.99 -14.66 -0.36
CA ASP A 236 -19.26 -13.93 -1.41
C ASP A 236 -17.75 -14.26 -1.46
N SER A 237 -17.26 -15.19 -0.63
CA SER A 237 -15.82 -15.41 -0.37
C SER A 237 -14.99 -15.92 -1.56
N ALA A 238 -15.61 -16.47 -2.60
CA ALA A 238 -14.90 -17.15 -3.68
C ALA A 238 -14.52 -16.24 -4.87
N LYS A 239 -15.15 -15.06 -5.02
CA LYS A 239 -15.00 -14.23 -6.23
C LYS A 239 -13.55 -13.84 -6.51
N TYR A 240 -12.77 -13.61 -5.46
CA TYR A 240 -11.37 -13.16 -5.57
C TYR A 240 -10.36 -14.29 -5.36
N LEU A 241 -10.82 -15.53 -5.12
CA LEU A 241 -9.94 -16.68 -4.91
C LEU A 241 -9.60 -17.41 -6.21
N GLY A 242 -10.36 -17.16 -7.28
CA GLY A 242 -10.17 -17.86 -8.55
C GLY A 242 -10.60 -19.33 -8.50
N ALA A 243 -10.54 -20.00 -9.66
CA ALA A 243 -11.01 -21.38 -9.80
C ALA A 243 -10.18 -22.40 -9.00
N ALA A 244 -8.88 -22.10 -8.79
CA ALA A 244 -7.98 -22.97 -8.04
C ALA A 244 -7.94 -22.66 -6.53
N GLY A 245 -8.67 -21.63 -6.07
CA GLY A 245 -8.61 -21.17 -4.68
C GLY A 245 -7.26 -20.55 -4.27
N ASP A 246 -6.41 -20.21 -5.23
CA ASP A 246 -5.05 -19.71 -5.02
C ASP A 246 -4.95 -18.17 -5.05
N GLY A 247 -6.09 -17.48 -5.18
CA GLY A 247 -6.14 -16.03 -5.23
C GLY A 247 -5.89 -15.43 -6.60
N TYR A 248 -5.69 -16.24 -7.65
CA TYR A 248 -5.45 -15.74 -9.00
C TYR A 248 -6.71 -15.74 -9.85
N VAL A 249 -7.00 -14.59 -10.46
CA VAL A 249 -8.05 -14.45 -11.47
C VAL A 249 -7.40 -13.74 -12.66
N PRO A 250 -7.29 -14.35 -13.85
CA PRO A 250 -6.74 -13.67 -15.02
C PRO A 250 -7.71 -12.58 -15.52
N MET A 251 -7.19 -11.52 -16.12
CA MET A 251 -8.03 -10.64 -16.93
C MET A 251 -8.46 -11.36 -18.21
N THR A 252 -9.76 -11.33 -18.51
CA THR A 252 -10.36 -11.97 -19.69
C THR A 252 -10.77 -10.97 -20.78
N ASN A 253 -10.37 -9.70 -20.65
CA ASN A 253 -10.70 -8.67 -21.62
C ASN A 253 -10.06 -8.98 -22.98
N LYS A 254 -10.76 -8.63 -24.06
CA LYS A 254 -10.15 -8.60 -25.40
C LYS A 254 -9.01 -7.58 -25.35
N GLY A 255 -7.88 -7.89 -25.99
CA GLY A 255 -6.69 -7.06 -26.05
C GLY A 255 -6.95 -5.61 -26.50
N MET A 256 -5.88 -4.82 -26.57
CA MET A 256 -5.97 -3.42 -26.99
C MET A 256 -6.66 -3.27 -28.37
N SER A 257 -7.50 -2.24 -28.51
CA SER A 257 -8.00 -1.80 -29.82
C SER A 257 -6.85 -1.33 -30.73
N ALA A 258 -7.11 -1.11 -32.02
CA ALA A 258 -6.09 -0.59 -32.93
C ALA A 258 -5.52 0.76 -32.47
N SER A 259 -6.35 1.67 -31.95
CA SER A 259 -5.90 2.97 -31.44
C SER A 259 -5.08 2.82 -30.16
N GLN A 260 -5.52 1.97 -29.22
CA GLN A 260 -4.78 1.67 -27.99
C GLN A 260 -3.43 1.02 -28.29
N THR A 261 -3.39 0.12 -29.28
CA THR A 261 -2.16 -0.53 -29.74
C THR A 261 -1.17 0.48 -30.29
N ALA A 262 -1.63 1.42 -31.14
CA ALA A 262 -0.76 2.49 -31.65
C ALA A 262 -0.22 3.40 -30.52
N THR A 263 -1.05 3.75 -29.54
CA THR A 263 -0.61 4.51 -28.36
C THR A 263 0.43 3.74 -27.55
N TYR A 264 0.18 2.46 -27.29
CA TYR A 264 1.09 1.59 -26.55
C TYR A 264 2.44 1.45 -27.27
N GLU A 265 2.43 1.18 -28.57
CA GLU A 265 3.66 0.99 -29.36
C GLU A 265 4.47 2.28 -29.43
N HIS A 266 3.82 3.44 -29.53
CA HIS A 266 4.49 4.73 -29.43
C HIS A 266 5.12 4.94 -28.03
N ALA A 267 4.39 4.65 -26.96
CA ALA A 267 4.91 4.73 -25.59
C ALA A 267 6.10 3.77 -25.38
N LEU A 268 6.01 2.54 -25.89
CA LEU A 268 7.07 1.55 -25.85
C LEU A 268 8.31 2.02 -26.62
N ALA A 269 8.13 2.60 -27.82
CA ALA A 269 9.24 3.16 -28.60
C ALA A 269 9.97 4.28 -27.83
N LEU A 270 9.23 5.16 -27.15
CA LEU A 270 9.82 6.19 -26.28
C LEU A 270 10.62 5.57 -25.13
N VAL A 271 10.08 4.52 -24.49
CA VAL A 271 10.75 3.79 -23.41
C VAL A 271 12.03 3.10 -23.90
N MET A 272 12.00 2.51 -25.10
CA MET A 272 13.17 1.88 -25.72
C MET A 272 14.25 2.89 -26.13
N ALA A 273 13.85 4.10 -26.54
CA ALA A 273 14.76 5.18 -26.92
C ALA A 273 15.36 5.94 -25.71
N GLN A 274 14.70 5.91 -24.55
CA GLN A 274 15.20 6.57 -23.34
C GLN A 274 16.39 5.83 -22.73
N ASN A 275 17.49 6.58 -22.57
CA ASN A 275 18.65 6.17 -21.78
C ASN A 275 18.52 6.77 -20.37
N GLY A 276 17.90 6.03 -19.46
CA GLY A 276 17.77 6.47 -18.08
C GLY A 276 16.72 5.70 -17.32
N TRP A 277 16.88 5.66 -16.00
CA TRP A 277 15.95 5.03 -15.10
C TRP A 277 15.46 6.06 -14.08
N ARG A 278 14.15 6.04 -13.78
CA ARG A 278 13.63 6.82 -12.65
C ARG A 278 14.15 6.19 -11.36
N SER A 279 14.68 7.01 -10.46
CA SER A 279 15.05 6.56 -9.12
C SER A 279 13.81 6.38 -8.25
N ILE A 280 13.81 5.33 -7.44
CA ILE A 280 12.80 5.11 -6.40
C ILE A 280 13.01 6.13 -5.26
N SER A 281 11.92 6.69 -4.72
CA SER A 281 12.07 7.65 -3.62
C SER A 281 12.59 6.98 -2.33
N PRO A 282 13.31 7.72 -1.46
CA PRO A 282 13.77 7.19 -0.18
C PRO A 282 12.62 6.73 0.73
N TYR A 283 11.43 7.32 0.60
CA TYR A 283 10.23 6.89 1.34
C TYR A 283 9.74 5.51 0.90
N THR A 284 9.77 5.23 -0.40
CA THR A 284 9.48 3.88 -0.93
C THR A 284 10.49 2.87 -0.37
N MET A 285 11.77 3.21 -0.35
CA MET A 285 12.82 2.34 0.21
C MET A 285 12.61 2.08 1.70
N GLU A 286 12.18 3.10 2.46
CA GLU A 286 11.85 2.95 3.87
C GLU A 286 10.66 2.02 4.09
N ALA A 287 9.58 2.17 3.32
CA ALA A 287 8.45 1.24 3.36
C ALA A 287 8.87 -0.20 3.02
N CYS A 288 9.76 -0.38 2.04
CA CYS A 288 10.31 -1.69 1.67
C CYS A 288 11.16 -2.29 2.80
N ARG A 289 12.03 -1.51 3.45
CA ARG A 289 12.80 -1.94 4.63
C ARG A 289 11.89 -2.42 5.75
N GLN A 290 10.84 -1.66 6.02
CA GLN A 290 9.83 -1.98 7.03
C GLN A 290 9.11 -3.30 6.74
N CYS A 291 8.72 -3.55 5.49
CA CYS A 291 8.13 -4.82 5.07
C CYS A 291 9.13 -5.98 5.22
N ALA A 292 10.36 -5.78 4.74
CA ALA A 292 11.41 -6.79 4.82
C ALA A 292 11.76 -7.16 6.26
N GLN A 293 11.78 -6.20 7.18
CA GLN A 293 11.99 -6.45 8.61
C GLN A 293 10.89 -7.34 9.19
N LYS A 294 9.62 -7.08 8.84
CA LYS A 294 8.48 -7.88 9.31
C LYS A 294 8.54 -9.31 8.78
N ILE A 295 8.84 -9.49 7.50
CA ILE A 295 8.99 -10.81 6.86
C ILE A 295 10.12 -11.60 7.51
N ARG A 296 11.30 -10.99 7.67
CA ARG A 296 12.43 -11.64 8.37
C ARG A 296 12.11 -11.98 9.82
N GLY A 297 11.27 -11.18 10.47
CA GLY A 297 10.85 -11.38 11.85
C GLY A 297 10.13 -12.71 12.08
N ILE A 298 9.58 -13.34 11.03
CA ILE A 298 8.99 -14.69 11.10
C ILE A 298 9.85 -15.77 10.45
N GLY A 299 11.09 -15.44 10.04
CA GLY A 299 12.01 -16.37 9.39
C GLY A 299 11.85 -16.50 7.87
N ALA A 300 10.95 -15.74 7.24
CA ALA A 300 10.76 -15.74 5.79
C ALA A 300 11.72 -14.79 5.06
N VAL A 301 11.85 -14.97 3.75
CA VAL A 301 12.71 -14.18 2.85
C VAL A 301 11.88 -13.17 2.05
N PRO A 302 12.18 -11.86 2.16
CA PRO A 302 11.52 -10.83 1.36
C PRO A 302 12.12 -10.75 -0.05
N ILE A 303 11.25 -10.81 -1.06
CA ILE A 303 11.59 -10.65 -2.47
C ILE A 303 10.79 -9.48 -3.03
N PHE A 304 11.47 -8.50 -3.62
CA PHE A 304 10.83 -7.33 -4.21
C PHE A 304 10.68 -7.53 -5.72
N LEU A 305 9.45 -7.47 -6.20
CA LEU A 305 9.10 -7.80 -7.57
C LEU A 305 8.70 -6.54 -8.35
N ILE A 306 9.41 -6.24 -9.43
CA ILE A 306 9.00 -5.22 -10.41
C ILE A 306 8.38 -5.92 -11.61
N THR A 307 7.07 -5.77 -11.78
CA THR A 307 6.30 -6.40 -12.87
C THR A 307 6.54 -5.72 -14.23
N PRO A 308 6.25 -6.40 -15.36
CA PRO A 308 6.35 -5.82 -16.70
C PRO A 308 5.38 -4.63 -16.88
N SER A 309 5.95 -3.46 -17.10
CA SER A 309 5.24 -2.19 -17.26
C SER A 309 6.05 -1.30 -18.20
N THR A 310 5.39 -0.40 -18.94
CA THR A 310 6.08 0.64 -19.73
C THR A 310 6.77 1.67 -18.82
N THR A 311 6.41 1.73 -17.54
CA THR A 311 7.08 2.60 -16.57
C THR A 311 8.45 2.05 -16.18
N ARG A 312 9.52 2.67 -16.71
CA ARG A 312 10.89 2.39 -16.29
C ARG A 312 11.27 3.13 -15.01
N PHE A 313 11.54 2.34 -13.99
CA PHE A 313 12.25 2.79 -12.79
C PHE A 313 13.29 1.74 -12.43
N ASN A 314 14.43 2.20 -11.94
CA ASN A 314 15.45 1.34 -11.39
C ASN A 314 15.48 1.57 -9.90
N VAL A 315 15.78 0.51 -9.18
CA VAL A 315 16.26 0.59 -7.83
C VAL A 315 17.72 1.08 -7.87
N THR A 316 17.99 2.21 -8.54
CA THR A 316 19.29 2.87 -8.40
C THR A 316 19.29 3.45 -7.00
N TYR A 317 19.97 2.74 -6.10
CA TYR A 317 20.08 3.08 -4.70
C TYR A 317 20.71 4.47 -4.57
N LEU A 318 19.89 5.46 -4.26
CA LEU A 318 20.38 6.70 -3.65
C LEU A 318 21.12 6.22 -2.38
N ASP A 319 22.46 6.36 -2.39
CA ASP A 319 23.38 6.15 -1.26
C ASP A 319 24.07 4.78 -1.09
N ASN A 320 24.32 3.98 -2.14
CA ASN A 320 25.04 2.69 -2.03
C ASN A 320 24.39 1.66 -1.06
N ALA A 321 23.18 1.94 -0.59
CA ALA A 321 22.48 1.07 0.34
C ALA A 321 21.98 -0.17 -0.41
N ARG A 322 22.41 -1.36 0.02
CA ARG A 322 21.89 -2.63 -0.52
C ARG A 322 20.36 -2.68 -0.44
N PRO A 323 19.68 -3.32 -1.40
CA PRO A 323 18.23 -3.49 -1.32
C PRO A 323 17.84 -4.21 -0.05
N PRO A 324 16.65 -3.91 0.51
CA PRO A 324 16.16 -4.57 1.71
C PRO A 324 15.81 -6.05 1.50
N GLY A 325 15.99 -6.61 0.30
CA GLY A 325 15.74 -8.00 -0.08
C GLY A 325 16.26 -8.25 -1.49
N VAL A 326 16.02 -9.45 -2.04
CA VAL A 326 16.34 -9.73 -3.46
C VAL A 326 15.37 -8.97 -4.34
N VAL A 327 15.85 -8.35 -5.42
CA VAL A 327 15.00 -7.61 -6.37
C VAL A 327 14.93 -8.41 -7.67
N MET A 328 13.72 -8.78 -8.07
CA MET A 328 13.45 -9.39 -9.38
C MET A 328 12.74 -8.36 -10.25
N ALA A 329 13.39 -7.93 -11.33
CA ALA A 329 12.89 -6.86 -12.19
C ALA A 329 12.59 -7.35 -13.61
N PHE A 330 11.37 -7.09 -14.07
CA PHE A 330 10.86 -7.47 -15.38
C PHE A 330 10.42 -6.27 -16.22
N ASN A 331 10.80 -5.05 -15.81
CA ASN A 331 10.40 -3.81 -16.47
C ASN A 331 11.38 -3.30 -17.57
N ASP A 332 12.29 -4.15 -18.07
CA ASP A 332 13.15 -3.83 -19.21
C ASP A 332 12.67 -4.53 -20.50
N PRO A 333 12.03 -3.82 -21.45
CA PRO A 333 11.61 -4.38 -22.73
C PRO A 333 12.75 -4.90 -23.61
N ARG A 334 14.01 -4.51 -23.36
CA ARG A 334 15.17 -5.03 -24.09
C ARG A 334 15.60 -6.40 -23.58
N VAL A 335 15.35 -6.68 -22.30
CA VAL A 335 15.68 -7.95 -21.64
C VAL A 335 14.53 -8.95 -21.81
N TYR A 336 13.27 -8.47 -21.72
CA TYR A 336 12.07 -9.30 -21.79
C TYR A 336 11.14 -8.90 -22.93
N PRO A 337 11.60 -8.83 -24.21
CA PRO A 337 10.80 -8.29 -25.32
C PRO A 337 9.47 -8.99 -25.52
N ASN A 338 9.41 -10.30 -25.20
CA ASN A 338 8.19 -11.09 -25.29
C ASN A 338 7.03 -10.56 -24.44
N LEU A 339 7.34 -9.97 -23.27
CA LEU A 339 6.35 -9.40 -22.33
C LEU A 339 5.83 -8.03 -22.75
N TYR A 340 6.36 -7.49 -23.86
CA TYR A 340 6.06 -6.15 -24.38
C TYR A 340 5.50 -6.18 -25.81
N ARG A 341 5.23 -7.36 -26.36
CA ARG A 341 4.49 -7.47 -27.64
C ARG A 341 3.06 -6.98 -27.43
N SER A 342 2.55 -6.13 -28.31
CA SER A 342 1.19 -5.58 -28.19
C SER A 342 0.11 -6.67 -28.09
N SER A 343 0.34 -7.85 -28.71
CA SER A 343 -0.56 -9.01 -28.63
C SER A 343 -0.73 -9.60 -27.23
N VAL A 344 0.22 -9.39 -26.30
CA VAL A 344 0.14 -9.92 -24.94
C VAL A 344 -0.28 -8.86 -23.92
N ARG A 345 -0.65 -7.65 -24.35
CA ARG A 345 -0.94 -6.49 -23.50
C ARG A 345 -2.42 -6.10 -23.54
N LEU A 346 -2.94 -5.74 -22.38
CA LEU A 346 -4.25 -5.08 -22.24
C LEU A 346 -4.09 -3.57 -22.17
N ASP A 347 -2.98 -3.10 -21.58
CA ASP A 347 -2.57 -1.70 -21.52
C ASP A 347 -1.07 -1.61 -21.14
N GLU A 348 -0.64 -0.44 -20.66
CA GLU A 348 0.72 -0.12 -20.22
C GLU A 348 1.18 -0.82 -18.91
N ASP A 349 0.26 -1.38 -18.14
CA ASP A 349 0.53 -2.06 -16.86
C ASP A 349 0.05 -3.52 -16.80
N HIS A 350 -0.93 -3.89 -17.63
CA HIS A 350 -1.60 -5.18 -17.57
C HIS A 350 -1.34 -6.07 -18.80
N LEU A 351 -1.10 -7.34 -18.52
CA LEU A 351 -0.96 -8.44 -19.47
C LEU A 351 -2.32 -9.10 -19.73
N THR A 352 -2.47 -9.61 -20.95
CA THR A 352 -3.49 -10.62 -21.28
C THR A 352 -3.28 -11.88 -20.46
N LYS A 353 -4.24 -12.83 -20.48
CA LYS A 353 -4.06 -14.14 -19.85
C LYS A 353 -2.81 -14.83 -20.38
N GLU A 354 -2.62 -14.87 -21.70
CA GLU A 354 -1.48 -15.52 -22.35
C GLU A 354 -0.16 -14.85 -21.91
N GLY A 355 -0.14 -13.51 -21.87
CA GLY A 355 1.02 -12.75 -21.38
C GLY A 355 1.31 -12.99 -19.90
N ALA A 356 0.29 -13.11 -19.06
CA ALA A 356 0.41 -13.41 -17.63
C ALA A 356 0.97 -14.81 -17.38
N GLU A 357 0.52 -15.81 -18.15
CA GLU A 357 1.05 -17.17 -18.08
C GLU A 357 2.53 -17.22 -18.52
N GLU A 358 2.88 -16.54 -19.63
CA GLU A 358 4.27 -16.41 -20.09
C GLU A 358 5.14 -15.70 -19.04
N PHE A 359 4.67 -14.59 -18.48
CA PHE A 359 5.36 -13.86 -17.42
C PHE A 359 5.58 -14.74 -16.19
N THR A 360 4.56 -15.47 -15.74
CA THR A 360 4.65 -16.35 -14.57
C THR A 360 5.73 -17.42 -14.75
N ARG A 361 5.83 -18.03 -15.94
CA ARG A 361 6.88 -19.03 -16.24
C ARG A 361 8.27 -18.43 -16.21
N ILE A 362 8.46 -17.26 -16.83
CA ILE A 362 9.75 -16.55 -16.83
C ILE A 362 10.15 -16.17 -15.39
N MET A 363 9.18 -15.67 -14.61
CA MET A 363 9.41 -15.32 -13.21
C MET A 363 9.81 -16.53 -12.36
N ALA A 364 9.12 -17.67 -12.51
CA ALA A 364 9.45 -18.92 -11.82
C ALA A 364 10.86 -19.42 -12.17
N ALA A 365 11.23 -19.42 -13.46
CA ALA A 365 12.55 -19.81 -13.91
C ALA A 365 13.66 -18.91 -13.33
N ASN A 366 13.44 -17.59 -13.32
CA ASN A 366 14.38 -16.65 -12.72
C ASN A 366 14.51 -16.85 -11.20
N PHE A 367 13.40 -17.09 -10.50
CA PHE A 367 13.42 -17.39 -9.07
C PHE A 367 14.26 -18.65 -8.78
N MET A 368 14.03 -19.73 -9.54
CA MET A 368 14.80 -20.97 -9.39
C MET A 368 16.28 -20.78 -9.65
N HIS A 369 16.65 -19.98 -10.65
CA HIS A 369 18.04 -19.65 -10.90
C HIS A 369 18.70 -18.97 -9.70
N LEU A 370 18.00 -18.00 -9.07
CA LEU A 370 18.50 -17.29 -7.89
C LEU A 370 18.60 -18.19 -6.65
N VAL A 371 17.67 -19.14 -6.49
CA VAL A 371 17.73 -20.16 -5.43
C VAL A 371 18.93 -21.08 -5.64
N GLN A 372 19.15 -21.56 -6.87
CA GLN A 372 20.29 -22.42 -7.22
C GLN A 372 21.64 -21.70 -7.07
N ALA A 373 21.69 -20.40 -7.38
CA ALA A 373 22.85 -19.55 -7.17
C ALA A 373 23.11 -19.20 -5.70
N GLY A 374 22.20 -19.54 -4.78
CA GLY A 374 22.30 -19.23 -3.36
C GLY A 374 22.04 -17.75 -3.01
N GLU A 375 21.50 -16.97 -3.95
CA GLU A 375 21.11 -15.57 -3.75
C GLU A 375 19.81 -15.46 -2.95
N ILE A 376 18.94 -16.46 -3.08
CA ILE A 376 17.76 -16.69 -2.24
C ILE A 376 17.99 -17.98 -1.47
N LYS A 377 17.83 -17.93 -0.14
CA LYS A 377 17.98 -19.09 0.75
C LYS A 377 16.63 -19.69 1.11
#